data_AF-A0A0F8BUT2-F1
#
_entry.id   AF-A0A0F8BUT2-F1
#
_cell.length_a   1.000
_cell.length_b   1.000
_cell.length_c   1.000
_cell.angle_alpha   90.00
_cell.angle_beta   90.00
_cell.angle_gamma   90.00
#
_symmetry.space_group_name_H-M   'P 1'
#
loop_
_entity.id
_entity.type
_entity.pdbx_description
1 polymer ?
#
loop_
_entity_poly.entity_id
_entity_poly.type
_entity_poly.pdbx_seq_one_letter_code
_entity_poly.pdbx_strand_id
1 'polypeptide(L)' 'MPNSSIYTTITNKFGDQMENNCGNFDVETVTHIKNYVATHDDFLKRTLKFGSPLQRAKASLLLKIAGVSL' A
#
# COMPACT_ATOMS: atom_id res chain seq x y z
N MET A 1 29.52 7.94 26.02
CA MET A 1 28.61 7.49 24.95
C MET A 1 29.48 7.03 23.79
N PRO A 2 29.29 5.81 23.26
CA PRO A 2 28.21 5.54 22.32
C PRO A 2 27.50 4.20 22.60
N ASN A 3 26.17 4.21 22.83
CA ASN A 3 25.41 2.98 22.92
C ASN A 3 24.76 2.68 21.57
N SER A 4 25.39 1.74 20.86
CA SER A 4 24.75 0.61 20.21
C SER A 4 23.40 0.88 19.52
N SER A 5 23.52 1.33 18.28
CA SER A 5 22.85 0.76 17.11
C SER A 5 21.39 0.33 17.26
N ILE A 6 20.50 1.31 17.16
CA ILE A 6 19.09 1.12 16.78
C ILE A 6 19.00 0.37 15.43
N TYR A 7 20.05 0.48 14.60
CA TYR A 7 20.16 -0.21 13.32
C TYR A 7 20.25 -1.73 13.43
N THR A 8 20.72 -2.31 14.55
CA THR A 8 20.85 -3.78 14.67
C THR A 8 19.56 -4.47 15.13
N THR A 9 18.64 -3.73 15.76
CA THR A 9 17.37 -4.30 16.23
C THR A 9 16.33 -4.40 15.12
N ILE A 10 16.40 -3.52 14.12
CA ILE A 10 15.42 -3.49 13.01
C ILE A 10 15.66 -4.66 12.05
N THR A 11 16.91 -5.11 11.85
CA THR A 11 17.22 -6.19 10.91
C THR A 11 16.80 -7.58 11.40
N ASN A 12 16.77 -7.84 12.72
CA ASN A 12 16.47 -9.18 13.25
C ASN A 12 15.01 -9.40 13.70
N LYS A 13 14.14 -8.38 13.66
CA LYS A 13 12.71 -8.55 13.99
C LYS A 13 11.76 -8.40 12.79
N PHE A 14 12.24 -7.90 11.66
CA PHE A 14 11.40 -7.66 10.48
C PHE A 14 11.83 -8.47 9.25
N GLY A 15 12.96 -9.19 9.31
CA GLY A 15 13.48 -9.98 8.19
C GLY A 15 12.56 -11.12 7.74
N ASP A 16 11.87 -11.78 8.68
CA ASP A 16 11.06 -12.98 8.38
C ASP A 16 9.54 -12.71 8.26
N GLN A 17 9.06 -11.48 8.53
CA GLN A 17 7.63 -11.15 8.41
C GLN A 17 7.26 -10.38 7.15
N MET A 18 8.23 -9.99 6.33
CA MET A 18 7.97 -9.21 5.12
C MET A 18 7.38 -10.03 3.95
N GLU A 19 7.48 -11.36 3.97
CA GLU A 19 6.95 -12.18 2.86
C GLU A 19 5.46 -12.53 3.01
N ASN A 20 4.84 -12.41 4.19
CA ASN A 20 3.44 -12.84 4.40
C ASN A 20 2.44 -11.77 4.85
N ASN A 21 2.88 -10.56 5.20
CA ASN A 21 1.98 -9.48 5.68
C ASN A 21 1.73 -8.36 4.66
N CYS A 22 2.21 -8.49 3.41
CA CYS A 22 1.89 -7.54 2.34
C CYS A 22 0.45 -7.72 1.76
N GLY A 23 -0.43 -8.43 2.48
CA GLY A 23 -1.79 -8.77 2.04
C GLY A 23 -2.87 -8.76 3.12
N ASN A 24 -2.53 -8.56 4.41
CA ASN A 24 -3.51 -8.49 5.49
C ASN A 24 -3.77 -7.04 5.88
N PHE A 25 -4.51 -6.34 5.03
CA PHE A 25 -5.13 -5.08 5.42
C PHE A 25 -6.25 -5.38 6.40
N ASP A 26 -6.36 -4.61 7.48
CA ASP A 26 -7.49 -4.71 8.38
C ASP A 26 -8.80 -4.39 7.63
N VAL A 27 -9.92 -4.95 8.11
CA VAL A 27 -11.22 -4.87 7.44
C VAL A 27 -11.69 -3.42 7.28
N GLU A 28 -11.35 -2.54 8.22
CA GLU A 28 -11.71 -1.12 8.17
C GLU A 28 -10.95 -0.41 7.05
N THR A 29 -9.64 -0.64 6.94
CA THR A 29 -8.81 -0.13 5.84
C THR A 29 -9.31 -0.60 4.48
N VAL A 30 -9.64 -1.90 4.33
CA VAL A 30 -10.22 -2.41 3.07
C VAL A 30 -11.54 -1.72 2.76
N THR A 31 -12.39 -1.51 3.76
CA THR A 31 -13.69 -0.83 3.60
C THR A 31 -13.51 0.63 3.18
N HIS A 32 -12.60 1.36 3.81
CA HIS A 32 -12.26 2.73 3.44
C HIS A 32 -11.70 2.82 2.02
N ILE A 33 -10.83 1.90 1.62
CA ILE A 33 -10.27 1.85 0.27
C ILE A 33 -11.36 1.56 -0.77
N LYS A 34 -12.28 0.62 -0.50
CA LYS A 34 -13.41 0.34 -1.40
C LYS A 34 -14.31 1.57 -1.57
N ASN A 35 -14.63 2.27 -0.48
CA ASN A 35 -15.43 3.50 -0.53
C ASN A 35 -14.70 4.63 -1.29
N TYR A 36 -13.40 4.77 -1.07
CA TYR A 36 -12.58 5.75 -1.79
C TYR A 36 -12.57 5.46 -3.29
N VAL A 37 -12.32 4.22 -3.70
CA VAL A 37 -12.33 3.80 -5.11
C VAL A 37 -13.69 4.02 -5.75
N ALA A 38 -14.79 3.65 -5.07
CA ALA A 38 -16.14 3.85 -5.58
C ALA A 38 -16.50 5.32 -5.83
N THR A 39 -15.95 6.25 -5.04
CA THR A 39 -16.22 7.69 -5.16
C THR A 39 -15.21 8.44 -6.03
N HIS A 40 -14.06 7.82 -6.36
CA HIS A 40 -12.95 8.46 -7.08
C HIS A 40 -12.48 7.67 -8.32
N ASP A 41 -13.31 6.76 -8.86
CA ASP A 41 -12.93 5.88 -9.99
C ASP A 41 -12.41 6.65 -11.21
N ASP A 42 -13.10 7.72 -11.65
CA ASP A 42 -12.67 8.56 -12.76
C ASP A 42 -11.32 9.26 -12.52
N PHE A 43 -11.05 9.64 -11.27
CA PHE A 43 -9.76 10.22 -10.89
C PHE A 43 -8.65 9.16 -10.94
N LEU A 44 -8.92 7.96 -10.43
CA LEU A 44 -7.97 6.85 -10.42
C LEU A 44 -7.64 6.38 -11.83
N LYS A 45 -8.64 6.24 -12.71
CA LYS A 45 -8.45 5.91 -14.13
C LYS A 45 -7.61 6.95 -14.86
N ARG A 46 -7.86 8.24 -14.63
CA ARG A 46 -7.02 9.32 -15.19
C ARG A 46 -5.61 9.29 -14.62
N THR A 47 -5.48 9.01 -13.32
CA THR A 47 -4.17 8.90 -12.66
C THR A 47 -3.36 7.74 -13.22
N LEU A 48 -3.98 6.60 -13.50
CA LEU A 48 -3.31 5.48 -14.18
C LEU A 48 -2.78 5.86 -15.57
N LYS A 49 -3.48 6.72 -16.31
CA LYS A 49 -3.10 7.12 -17.66
C LYS A 49 -2.08 8.25 -17.71
N PHE A 50 -2.18 9.23 -16.81
CA PHE A 50 -1.44 10.50 -16.91
C PHE A 50 -0.61 10.85 -15.67
N GLY A 51 -0.78 10.14 -14.56
CA GLY A 51 -0.04 10.40 -13.32
C GLY A 51 1.44 10.06 -13.44
N SER A 52 2.25 10.59 -12.52
CA SER A 52 3.66 10.22 -12.36
C SER A 52 3.80 8.71 -12.03
N PRO A 53 4.99 8.10 -12.21
CA PRO A 53 5.20 6.69 -11.87
C PRO A 53 4.72 6.31 -10.46
N LEU A 54 4.98 7.17 -9.46
CA LEU A 54 4.54 6.95 -8.09
C LEU A 54 3.01 7.08 -7.94
N GLN A 55 2.39 8.05 -8.60
CA GLN A 55 0.93 8.22 -8.58
C GLN A 55 0.21 7.02 -9.21
N ARG A 56 0.74 6.51 -10.33
CA ARG A 56 0.22 5.31 -11.00
C ARG A 56 0.35 4.07 -10.10
N ALA A 57 1.50 3.89 -9.44
CA ALA A 57 1.70 2.79 -8.50
C ALA A 57 0.70 2.85 -7.34
N LYS A 58 0.46 4.04 -6.78
CA LYS A 58 -0.55 4.23 -5.72
C LYS A 58 -1.97 3.93 -6.20
N ALA A 59 -2.36 4.44 -7.36
CA ALA A 59 -3.68 4.18 -7.93
C ALA A 59 -3.90 2.67 -8.22
N SER A 60 -2.88 2.01 -8.78
CA SER A 60 -2.89 0.57 -9.03
C SER A 60 -3.03 -0.24 -7.73
N LEU A 61 -2.32 0.15 -6.66
CA LEU A 61 -2.43 -0.49 -5.36
C LEU A 61 -3.83 -0.35 -4.76
N LEU A 62 -4.41 0.85 -4.79
CA LEU A 62 -5.76 1.10 -4.27
C LEU A 62 -6.82 0.26 -5.01
N LEU A 63 -6.74 0.18 -6.34
CA LEU A 63 -7.66 -0.62 -7.15
C LEU A 63 -7.50 -2.13 -6.89
N LYS A 64 -6.26 -2.60 -6.72
CA LYS A 64 -5.97 -3.99 -6.38
C LYS A 64 -6.53 -4.38 -5.00
N ILE A 65 -6.39 -3.51 -4.00
CA ILE A 65 -6.96 -3.74 -2.66
C ILE A 65 -8.50 -3.71 -2.69
N ALA A 66 -9.09 -2.83 -3.51
CA ALA A 66 -10.54 -2.78 -3.69
C ALA A 66 -11.12 -3.99 -4.45
N GLY A 67 -10.27 -4.82 -5.09
CA GLY A 67 -10.70 -5.97 -5.89
C GLY A 67 -11.19 -5.59 -7.30
N VAL A 68 -10.79 -4.42 -7.80
CA VAL A 68 -11.12 -3.97 -9.17
C VAL A 68 -10.09 -4.54 -10.13
N SER A 69 -10.56 -5.23 -11.18
CA SER A 69 -9.70 -5.72 -12.26
C SER A 69 -9.20 -4.53 -13.09
N LEU A 70 -7.87 -4.42 -13.25
CA LEU A 70 -7.17 -3.41 -14.03
C LEU A 70 -7.16 -3.71 -15.53
#